data_AF-A0A7X1L9X5-F1
#
_entry.id   AF-A0A7X1L9X5-F1
#
_cell.length_a   1.000
_cell.length_b   1.000
_cell.length_c   1.000
_cell.angle_alpha   90.00
_cell.angle_beta   90.00
_cell.angle_gamma   90.00
#
_symmetry.space_group_name_H-M   'P 1'
#
loop_
_entity.id
_entity.type
_entity.pdbx_description
1 polymer ?
#
loop_
_entity_poly.entity_id
_entity_poly.type
_entity_poly.pdbx_seq_one_letter_code
_entity_poly.pdbx_strand_id
1 'polypeptide(L)'
;MIKEQMQKQVMADFEALPLSPFSKPIRAFDGLYPEDEEECQAYWDFIHWAINSEHALLLSIPKQENVYEFWAIDFDISSNDSSAFNTIDYQRLNPDTFNKYHYRIKKIFEKIRDLAMLHSSISNPEGKKNTYQRYKNLVEKEFREPAKSLLATCNKNPKWVDKEKLIPKIAALNSKIRKSKHIWHEHSQLKQAIEDI
;
A
#
# COMPACT_ATOMS: atom_id res chain seq x y z
N MET A 1 -37.59 -21.96 -51.03
CA MET A 1 -36.13 -22.13 -51.11
C MET A 1 -35.34 -20.82 -51.06
N ILE A 2 -35.58 -19.82 -51.94
CA ILE A 2 -34.74 -18.61 -52.01
C ILE A 2 -34.84 -17.71 -50.74
N LYS A 3 -36.03 -17.59 -50.12
CA LYS A 3 -36.22 -16.80 -48.89
C LYS A 3 -35.51 -17.37 -47.67
N GLU A 4 -35.49 -18.70 -47.51
CA GLU A 4 -34.76 -19.36 -46.41
C GLU A 4 -33.25 -19.25 -46.57
N GLN A 5 -32.74 -19.29 -47.80
CA GLN A 5 -31.31 -19.08 -48.05
C GLN A 5 -30.90 -17.64 -47.79
N MET A 6 -31.71 -16.65 -48.15
CA MET A 6 -31.44 -15.25 -47.79
C MET A 6 -31.48 -15.01 -46.27
N GLN A 7 -32.43 -15.62 -45.53
CA GLN A 7 -32.47 -15.50 -44.07
C GLN A 7 -31.26 -16.15 -43.39
N LYS A 8 -30.80 -17.31 -43.88
CA LYS A 8 -29.60 -17.96 -43.36
C LYS A 8 -28.33 -17.17 -43.66
N GLN A 9 -28.25 -16.54 -44.84
CA GLN A 9 -27.12 -15.69 -45.21
C GLN A 9 -27.06 -14.43 -44.33
N VAL A 10 -28.19 -13.77 -44.07
CA VAL A 10 -28.26 -12.56 -43.23
C VAL A 10 -27.87 -12.86 -41.76
N MET A 11 -28.23 -14.02 -41.22
CA MET A 11 -27.82 -14.42 -39.86
C MET A 11 -26.32 -14.73 -39.76
N ALA A 12 -25.76 -15.39 -40.77
CA ALA A 12 -24.32 -15.68 -40.83
C ALA A 12 -23.48 -14.40 -40.98
N ASP A 13 -23.97 -13.42 -41.73
CA ASP A 13 -23.30 -12.13 -41.90
C ASP A 13 -23.38 -11.27 -40.63
N PHE A 14 -24.37 -11.46 -39.75
CA PHE A 14 -24.49 -10.75 -38.46
C PHE A 14 -23.52 -11.28 -37.39
N GLU A 15 -23.24 -12.60 -37.42
CA GLU A 15 -22.35 -13.29 -36.47
C GLU A 15 -20.85 -13.06 -36.78
N ALA A 16 -20.53 -12.64 -38.00
CA ALA A 16 -19.17 -12.40 -38.49
C ALA A 16 -18.67 -10.95 -38.35
N LEU A 17 -19.50 -10.02 -37.83
CA LEU A 17 -19.10 -8.63 -37.64
C LEU A 17 -18.25 -8.46 -36.37
N PRO A 18 -17.06 -7.83 -36.45
CA PRO A 18 -16.31 -7.48 -35.24
C PRO A 18 -17.11 -6.45 -34.43
N LEU A 19 -17.33 -6.75 -33.14
CA LEU A 19 -17.95 -5.84 -32.19
C LEU A 19 -17.22 -4.48 -32.24
N SER A 20 -17.94 -3.45 -32.67
CA SER A 20 -17.44 -2.08 -32.67
C SER A 20 -16.90 -1.74 -31.26
N PRO A 21 -15.72 -1.10 -31.13
CA PRO A 21 -15.16 -0.72 -29.83
C PRO A 21 -16.02 0.31 -29.05
N PHE A 22 -17.09 0.82 -29.68
CA PHE A 22 -18.06 1.73 -29.06
C PHE A 22 -19.40 1.06 -28.73
N SER A 23 -19.55 -0.25 -28.95
CA SER A 23 -20.72 -0.99 -28.48
C SER A 23 -20.66 -1.11 -26.96
N LYS A 24 -21.66 -0.58 -26.26
CA LYS A 24 -21.78 -0.78 -24.82
C LYS A 24 -22.01 -2.28 -24.58
N PRO A 25 -21.27 -2.92 -23.65
CA PRO A 25 -21.52 -4.31 -23.33
C PRO A 25 -22.94 -4.42 -22.77
N ILE A 26 -23.86 -5.00 -23.55
CA ILE A 26 -25.19 -5.35 -23.07
C ILE A 26 -24.96 -6.43 -22.02
N ARG A 27 -25.11 -6.06 -20.74
CA ARG A 27 -25.05 -7.06 -19.67
C ARG A 27 -26.32 -7.90 -19.80
N ALA A 28 -26.24 -9.20 -19.59
CA ALA A 28 -27.41 -10.09 -19.67
C ALA A 28 -28.57 -9.68 -18.73
N PHE A 29 -28.31 -8.75 -17.80
CA PHE A 29 -29.25 -8.22 -16.82
C PHE A 29 -29.62 -6.74 -17.05
N ASP A 30 -29.17 -6.10 -18.14
CA ASP A 30 -29.61 -4.74 -18.52
C ASP A 30 -31.10 -4.80 -18.89
N GLY A 31 -31.96 -4.34 -17.99
CA GLY A 31 -33.42 -4.41 -18.09
C GLY A 31 -34.12 -5.21 -16.99
N LEU A 32 -33.36 -5.85 -16.08
CA LEU A 32 -33.89 -6.50 -14.87
C LEU A 32 -33.74 -5.65 -13.61
N TYR A 33 -33.01 -4.53 -13.70
CA TYR A 33 -32.89 -3.57 -12.62
C TYR A 33 -34.10 -2.63 -12.65
N PRO A 34 -34.71 -2.32 -11.49
CA PRO A 34 -35.77 -1.32 -11.43
C PRO A 34 -35.28 0.02 -11.97
N GLU A 35 -36.12 0.75 -12.69
CA GLU A 35 -35.79 2.11 -13.17
C GLU A 35 -36.18 3.19 -12.16
N ASP A 36 -37.12 2.87 -11.27
CA ASP A 36 -37.57 3.76 -10.20
C ASP A 36 -36.58 3.78 -9.03
N GLU A 37 -36.38 4.95 -8.43
CA GLU A 37 -35.40 5.14 -7.35
C GLU A 37 -35.81 4.39 -6.08
N GLU A 38 -37.12 4.33 -5.78
CA GLU A 38 -37.65 3.64 -4.60
C GLU A 38 -37.50 2.11 -4.74
N GLU A 39 -37.83 1.57 -5.91
CA GLU A 39 -37.63 0.15 -6.21
C GLU A 39 -36.15 -0.23 -6.30
N CYS A 40 -35.30 0.65 -6.83
CA CYS A 40 -33.84 0.50 -6.80
C CYS A 40 -33.33 0.35 -5.37
N GLN A 41 -33.81 1.20 -4.46
CA GLN A 41 -33.39 1.17 -3.07
C GLN A 41 -33.86 -0.12 -2.37
N ALA A 42 -35.12 -0.50 -2.56
CA ALA A 42 -35.66 -1.76 -2.02
C ALA A 42 -34.93 -3.00 -2.56
N TYR A 43 -34.55 -2.98 -3.84
CA TYR A 43 -33.76 -4.05 -4.46
C TYR A 43 -32.37 -4.16 -3.82
N TRP A 44 -31.64 -3.05 -3.67
CA TRP A 44 -30.33 -3.07 -3.04
C TRP A 44 -30.40 -3.43 -1.56
N ASP A 45 -31.44 -3.01 -0.84
CA ASP A 45 -31.70 -3.40 0.54
C ASP A 45 -31.93 -4.91 0.66
N PHE A 46 -32.71 -5.49 -0.27
CA PHE A 46 -32.93 -6.94 -0.34
C PHE A 46 -31.63 -7.70 -0.64
N ILE A 47 -30.83 -7.24 -1.61
CA ILE A 47 -29.55 -7.87 -1.96
C ILE A 47 -28.58 -7.78 -0.78
N HIS A 48 -28.48 -6.62 -0.14
CA HIS A 48 -27.67 -6.44 1.07
C HIS A 48 -28.13 -7.36 2.20
N TRP A 49 -29.44 -7.46 2.44
CA TRP A 49 -30.00 -8.36 3.44
C TRP A 49 -29.69 -9.82 3.12
N ALA A 50 -29.94 -10.27 1.88
CA ALA A 50 -29.74 -11.65 1.46
C ALA A 50 -28.27 -12.07 1.59
N ILE A 51 -27.34 -11.23 1.12
CA ILE A 51 -25.88 -11.48 1.22
C ILE A 51 -25.44 -11.49 2.69
N ASN A 52 -25.95 -10.58 3.51
CA ASN A 52 -25.54 -10.48 4.91
C ASN A 52 -26.26 -11.47 5.84
N SER A 53 -27.35 -12.10 5.39
CA SER A 53 -28.16 -13.00 6.22
C SER A 53 -27.37 -14.20 6.75
N GLU A 54 -26.55 -14.82 5.90
CA GLU A 54 -25.68 -15.95 6.28
C GLU A 54 -24.53 -15.52 7.19
N HIS A 55 -24.12 -14.25 7.12
CA HIS A 55 -23.06 -13.67 7.92
C HIS A 55 -23.58 -12.88 9.13
N ALA A 56 -24.89 -12.89 9.40
CA ALA A 56 -25.50 -12.09 10.45
C ALA A 56 -24.91 -12.37 11.84
N LEU A 57 -24.55 -13.64 12.10
CA LEU A 57 -23.86 -14.04 13.34
C LEU A 57 -22.42 -13.54 13.42
N LEU A 58 -21.71 -13.40 12.31
CA LEU A 58 -20.37 -12.81 12.29
C LEU A 58 -20.43 -11.29 12.47
N LEU A 59 -21.44 -10.65 11.87
CA LEU A 59 -21.67 -9.21 11.98
C LEU A 59 -22.18 -8.78 13.36
N SER A 60 -22.78 -9.69 14.13
CA SER A 60 -23.20 -9.44 15.51
C SER A 60 -22.06 -9.51 16.53
N ILE A 61 -20.91 -10.09 16.15
CA ILE A 61 -19.71 -10.07 17.00
C ILE A 61 -19.22 -8.63 17.08
N PRO A 62 -19.12 -8.04 18.28
CA PRO A 62 -18.64 -6.68 18.44
C PRO A 62 -17.24 -6.60 17.84
N LYS A 63 -17.06 -5.69 16.88
CA LYS A 63 -15.75 -5.43 16.27
C LYS A 63 -14.80 -5.05 17.39
N GLN A 64 -13.83 -5.92 17.67
CA GLN A 64 -12.79 -5.60 18.63
C GLN A 64 -12.13 -4.30 18.17
N GLU A 65 -12.00 -3.33 19.07
CA GLU A 65 -11.20 -2.15 18.80
C GLU A 65 -9.84 -2.65 18.37
N ASN A 66 -9.42 -2.24 17.17
CA ASN A 66 -8.14 -2.64 16.63
C ASN A 66 -7.08 -1.80 17.37
N VAL A 67 -6.81 -2.16 18.63
CA VAL A 67 -5.78 -1.56 19.47
C VAL A 67 -4.41 -1.73 18.82
N TYR A 68 -4.30 -2.69 17.91
CA TYR A 68 -3.08 -3.07 17.23
C TYR A 68 -3.03 -2.49 15.82
N GLU A 69 -2.15 -1.51 15.65
CA GLU A 69 -1.78 -0.93 14.37
C GLU A 69 -1.13 -2.01 13.50
N PHE A 70 -1.89 -2.61 12.59
CA PHE A 70 -1.36 -3.56 11.62
C PHE A 70 -0.48 -2.76 10.65
N TRP A 71 0.83 -3.03 10.66
CA TRP A 71 1.71 -2.39 9.69
C TRP A 71 1.43 -3.00 8.32
N ALA A 72 0.75 -2.24 7.46
CA ALA A 72 0.74 -2.51 6.03
C ALA A 72 2.19 -2.31 5.55
N ILE A 73 2.94 -3.41 5.50
CA ILE A 73 4.19 -3.42 4.77
C ILE A 73 3.78 -3.38 3.31
N ASP A 74 4.15 -2.31 2.60
CA ASP A 74 3.89 -2.23 1.18
C ASP A 74 4.51 -3.47 0.52
N PHE A 75 3.66 -4.39 0.08
CA PHE A 75 4.04 -5.51 -0.76
C PHE A 75 4.41 -4.93 -2.12
N ASP A 76 5.64 -4.43 -2.25
CA ASP A 76 6.23 -4.34 -3.57
C ASP A 76 6.35 -5.78 -4.09
N ILE A 77 5.93 -6.04 -5.32
CA ILE A 77 5.83 -7.37 -5.96
C ILE A 77 7.19 -8.12 -5.94
N SER A 78 8.29 -7.40 -5.71
CA SER A 78 9.64 -7.97 -5.55
C SER A 78 10.09 -8.25 -4.09
N SER A 79 9.35 -7.77 -3.09
CA SER A 79 9.74 -7.75 -1.68
C SER A 79 8.67 -8.41 -0.82
N ASN A 80 8.79 -9.72 -0.62
CA ASN A 80 7.93 -10.51 0.26
C ASN A 80 8.25 -10.26 1.75
N ASP A 81 8.18 -9.01 2.19
CA ASP A 81 8.49 -8.62 3.57
C ASP A 81 7.26 -8.81 4.47
N SER A 82 6.80 -10.04 4.64
CA SER A 82 5.85 -10.37 5.71
C SER A 82 6.63 -10.75 6.97
N SER A 83 6.68 -9.85 7.95
CA SER A 83 7.29 -10.15 9.25
C SER A 83 6.39 -11.11 10.03
N ALA A 84 6.87 -12.29 10.41
CA ALA A 84 6.16 -13.25 11.26
C ALA A 84 5.67 -12.62 12.59
N PHE A 85 6.31 -11.53 13.02
CA PHE A 85 6.00 -10.76 14.22
C PHE A 85 4.82 -9.77 14.06
N ASN A 86 4.28 -9.60 12.84
CA ASN A 86 3.08 -8.80 12.58
C ASN A 86 1.77 -9.60 12.67
N THR A 87 1.83 -10.91 12.91
CA THR A 87 0.64 -11.74 13.05
C THR A 87 -0.12 -11.42 14.34
N ILE A 88 -1.45 -11.54 14.29
CA ILE A 88 -2.32 -11.38 15.47
C ILE A 88 -1.93 -12.41 16.54
N ASP A 89 -1.58 -13.64 16.12
CA ASP A 89 -1.19 -14.72 17.02
C ASP A 89 0.10 -14.41 17.79
N TYR A 90 1.13 -13.88 17.11
CA TYR A 90 2.37 -13.49 17.80
C TYR A 90 2.11 -12.40 18.85
N GLN A 91 1.21 -11.46 18.57
CA GLN A 91 0.87 -10.38 19.51
C GLN A 91 0.07 -10.88 20.72
N ARG A 92 -0.84 -11.83 20.52
CA ARG A 92 -1.58 -12.47 21.61
C ARG A 92 -0.65 -13.23 22.55
N LEU A 93 0.36 -13.89 22.00
CA LEU A 93 1.33 -14.68 22.77
C LEU A 93 2.43 -13.82 23.41
N ASN A 94 2.70 -12.62 22.87
CA ASN A 94 3.80 -11.76 23.31
C ASN A 94 3.37 -10.27 23.41
N PRO A 95 2.42 -9.92 24.30
CA PRO A 95 1.90 -8.56 24.40
C PRO A 95 2.95 -7.53 24.87
N ASP A 96 3.80 -7.89 25.84
CA ASP A 96 4.68 -6.93 26.53
C ASP A 96 6.18 -7.09 26.23
N THR A 97 6.58 -8.15 25.52
CA THR A 97 8.00 -8.49 25.34
C THR A 97 8.63 -7.90 24.08
N PHE A 98 7.83 -7.51 23.08
CA PHE A 98 8.35 -7.13 21.77
C PHE A 98 8.10 -5.67 21.39
N ASN A 99 9.15 -4.86 21.41
CA ASN A 99 9.10 -3.48 20.94
C ASN A 99 9.11 -3.41 19.39
N LYS A 100 7.90 -3.47 18.81
CA LYS A 100 7.68 -3.39 17.35
C LYS A 100 8.29 -2.15 16.72
N TYR A 101 8.19 -1.01 17.40
CA TYR A 101 8.71 0.25 16.89
C TYR A 101 10.23 0.19 16.73
N HIS A 102 10.94 -0.28 17.75
CA HIS A 102 12.38 -0.45 17.68
C HIS A 102 12.78 -1.42 16.56
N TYR A 103 12.08 -2.55 16.45
CA TYR A 103 12.32 -3.53 15.39
C TYR A 103 12.12 -2.94 13.99
N ARG A 104 11.04 -2.18 13.77
CA ARG A 104 10.79 -1.48 12.50
C ARG A 104 11.95 -0.55 12.14
N ILE A 105 12.37 0.28 13.09
CA ILE A 105 13.47 1.22 12.87
C ILE A 105 14.76 0.49 12.52
N LYS A 106 15.06 -0.62 13.22
CA LYS A 106 16.19 -1.49 12.90
C LYS A 106 16.11 -2.00 11.46
N LYS A 107 14.95 -2.53 11.04
CA LYS A 107 14.75 -3.04 9.67
C LYS A 107 14.88 -1.98 8.58
N ILE A 108 14.43 -0.75 8.84
CA ILE A 108 14.63 0.36 7.91
C ILE A 108 16.13 0.65 7.74
N PHE A 109 16.91 0.65 8.82
CA PHE A 109 18.36 0.84 8.74
C PHE A 109 19.08 -0.29 8.01
N GLU A 110 18.66 -1.55 8.21
CA GLU A 110 19.15 -2.69 7.44
C GLU A 110 18.89 -2.50 5.93
N LYS A 111 17.66 -2.12 5.54
CA LYS A 111 17.34 -1.82 4.13
C LYS A 111 18.20 -0.68 3.56
N ILE A 112 18.46 0.37 4.34
CA ILE A 112 19.32 1.48 3.90
C ILE A 112 20.75 1.00 3.67
N ARG A 113 21.27 0.14 4.56
CA ARG A 113 22.58 -0.50 4.40
C ARG A 113 22.62 -1.34 3.13
N ASP A 114 21.59 -2.15 2.87
CA ASP A 114 21.52 -2.99 1.66
C ASP A 114 21.51 -2.15 0.39
N LEU A 115 20.73 -1.08 0.36
CA LEU A 115 20.73 -0.13 -0.76
C LEU A 115 22.10 0.55 -0.96
N ALA A 116 22.81 0.87 0.12
CA ALA A 116 24.14 1.48 0.05
C ALA A 116 25.18 0.50 -0.51
N MET A 117 25.16 -0.77 -0.07
CA MET A 117 26.01 -1.83 -0.61
C MET A 117 25.69 -2.14 -2.07
N LEU A 118 24.41 -2.11 -2.45
CA LEU A 118 23.99 -2.29 -3.83
C LEU A 118 24.43 -1.11 -4.71
N HIS A 119 24.33 0.12 -4.20
CA HIS A 119 24.84 1.31 -4.89
C HIS A 119 26.35 1.23 -5.14
N SER A 120 27.13 0.75 -4.15
CA SER A 120 28.57 0.59 -4.32
C SER A 120 28.91 -0.54 -5.31
N SER A 121 28.09 -1.59 -5.35
CA SER A 121 28.33 -2.78 -6.18
C SER A 121 27.95 -2.63 -7.65
N ILE A 122 27.00 -1.76 -7.98
CA ILE A 122 26.58 -1.52 -9.36
C ILE A 122 27.68 -0.78 -10.14
N SER A 123 28.01 -1.22 -11.35
CA SER A 123 28.92 -0.48 -12.24
C SER A 123 28.19 0.53 -13.15
N ASN A 124 26.93 0.27 -13.51
CA ASN A 124 26.13 1.13 -14.37
C ASN A 124 25.72 2.45 -13.66
N PRO A 125 26.05 3.64 -14.22
CA PRO A 125 25.69 4.93 -13.62
C PRO A 125 24.18 5.14 -13.45
N GLU A 126 23.34 4.63 -14.36
CA GLU A 126 21.89 4.75 -14.26
C GLU A 126 21.33 3.93 -13.09
N GLY A 127 21.83 2.70 -12.94
CA GLY A 127 21.51 1.84 -11.80
C GLY A 127 21.91 2.48 -10.46
N LYS A 128 23.09 3.09 -10.38
CA LYS A 128 23.52 3.85 -9.19
C LYS A 128 22.54 4.98 -8.86
N LYS A 129 22.18 5.79 -9.85
CA LYS A 129 21.24 6.90 -9.66
C LYS A 129 19.88 6.41 -9.17
N ASN A 130 19.36 5.32 -9.75
CA ASN A 130 18.07 4.75 -9.35
C ASN A 130 18.11 4.21 -7.91
N THR A 131 19.18 3.52 -7.51
CA THR A 131 19.35 3.03 -6.14
C THR A 131 19.46 4.17 -5.13
N TYR A 132 20.21 5.22 -5.47
CA TYR A 132 20.28 6.42 -4.64
C TYR A 132 18.91 7.10 -4.49
N GLN A 133 18.12 7.16 -5.57
CA GLN A 133 16.77 7.71 -5.52
C GLN A 133 15.85 6.86 -4.65
N ARG A 134 15.95 5.52 -4.70
CA ARG A 134 15.20 4.61 -3.81
C ARG A 134 15.53 4.88 -2.34
N TYR A 135 16.81 5.04 -2.01
CA TYR A 135 17.24 5.42 -0.66
C TYR A 135 16.63 6.77 -0.23
N LYS A 136 16.71 7.79 -1.10
CA LYS A 136 16.16 9.12 -0.80
C LYS A 136 14.65 9.04 -0.55
N ASN A 137 13.93 8.32 -1.39
CA ASN A 137 12.48 8.11 -1.26
C ASN A 137 12.13 7.36 0.03
N LEU A 138 12.92 6.35 0.43
CA LEU A 138 12.71 5.63 1.68
C LEU A 138 12.87 6.53 2.90
N VAL A 139 13.94 7.33 2.95
CA VAL A 139 14.18 8.27 4.07
C VAL A 139 13.13 9.39 4.10
N GLU A 140 12.70 9.88 2.94
CA GLU A 140 11.65 10.90 2.82
C GLU A 140 10.31 10.34 3.31
N LYS A 141 9.94 9.18 2.77
CA LYS A 141 9.02 8.15 3.26
C LYS A 141 8.80 8.14 4.76
N GLU A 142 9.79 7.55 5.41
CA GLU A 142 9.70 7.02 6.76
C GLU A 142 9.95 8.05 7.85
N PHE A 143 10.73 9.10 7.56
CA PHE A 143 11.19 10.05 8.58
C PHE A 143 10.86 11.50 8.26
N ARG A 144 11.02 11.91 6.99
CA ARG A 144 10.89 13.33 6.63
C ARG A 144 9.45 13.80 6.53
N GLU A 145 8.59 13.04 5.85
CA GLU A 145 7.17 13.35 5.74
C GLU A 145 6.46 13.36 7.10
N PRO A 146 6.70 12.37 8.00
CA PRO A 146 6.20 12.46 9.37
C PRO A 146 6.70 13.71 10.11
N ALA A 147 7.97 14.07 9.98
CA ALA A 147 8.50 15.27 10.63
C ALA A 147 7.85 16.56 10.10
N LYS A 148 7.64 16.67 8.77
CA LYS A 148 6.94 17.78 8.14
C LYS A 148 5.48 17.84 8.58
N SER A 149 4.79 16.70 8.65
CA SER A 149 3.40 16.61 9.10
C SER A 149 3.24 17.09 10.54
N LEU A 150 4.15 16.67 11.43
CA LEU A 150 4.18 17.15 12.82
C LEU A 150 4.42 18.66 12.89
N LEU A 151 5.37 19.19 12.11
CA LEU A 151 5.62 20.63 12.04
C LEU A 151 4.41 21.41 11.49
N ALA A 152 3.77 20.92 10.42
CA ALA A 152 2.59 21.53 9.85
C ALA A 152 1.43 21.55 10.86
N THR A 153 1.28 20.50 11.65
CA THR A 153 0.27 20.41 12.71
C THR A 153 0.54 21.43 13.82
N CYS A 154 1.80 21.58 14.24
CA CYS A 154 2.22 22.62 15.18
C CYS A 154 1.89 24.04 14.69
N ASN A 155 2.11 24.31 13.40
CA ASN A 155 1.89 25.63 12.82
C ASN A 155 0.39 25.94 12.65
N LYS A 156 -0.42 24.94 12.31
CA LYS A 156 -1.87 25.10 12.11
C LYS A 156 -2.62 25.30 13.44
N ASN A 157 -2.26 24.55 14.48
CA ASN A 157 -2.99 24.53 15.75
C ASN A 157 -2.08 24.88 16.96
N PRO A 158 -1.48 26.07 17.02
CA PRO A 158 -0.48 26.40 18.04
C PRO A 158 -1.00 26.42 19.48
N LYS A 159 -2.32 26.53 19.69
CA LYS A 159 -2.97 26.58 21.01
C LYS A 159 -3.37 25.20 21.57
N TRP A 160 -3.53 24.20 20.72
CA TRP A 160 -4.06 22.87 21.07
C TRP A 160 -2.98 21.78 21.11
N VAL A 161 -1.73 22.19 20.91
CA VAL A 161 -0.62 21.29 20.61
C VAL A 161 0.47 21.44 21.66
N ASP A 162 0.74 20.36 22.40
CA ASP A 162 1.84 20.27 23.37
C ASP A 162 3.20 20.36 22.66
N LYS A 163 3.71 21.58 22.52
CA LYS A 163 5.01 21.84 21.88
C LYS A 163 6.15 21.08 22.56
N GLU A 164 6.08 20.95 23.89
CA GLU A 164 7.08 20.23 24.69
C GLU A 164 7.20 18.75 24.35
N LYS A 165 6.11 18.09 23.92
CA LYS A 165 6.13 16.68 23.51
C LYS A 165 6.48 16.49 22.04
N LEU A 166 6.27 17.50 21.20
CA LEU A 166 6.49 17.40 19.76
C LEU A 166 7.90 17.75 19.32
N ILE A 167 8.52 18.74 19.97
CA ILE A 167 9.94 19.07 19.75
C ILE A 167 10.85 17.83 19.90
N PRO A 168 10.78 17.03 20.98
CA PRO A 168 11.62 15.84 21.11
C PRO A 168 11.28 14.76 20.07
N LYS A 169 10.02 14.63 19.66
CA LYS A 169 9.63 13.70 18.58
C LYS A 169 10.23 14.11 17.24
N ILE A 170 10.19 15.39 16.90
CA ILE A 170 10.81 15.93 15.68
C ILE A 170 12.35 15.78 15.76
N ALA A 171 12.95 16.06 16.91
CA ALA A 171 14.38 15.86 17.13
C ALA A 171 14.78 14.37 16.96
N ALA A 172 13.97 13.44 17.46
CA ALA A 172 14.19 12.01 17.29
C ALA A 172 14.12 11.59 15.81
N LEU A 173 13.14 12.10 15.05
CA LEU A 173 13.06 11.85 13.60
C LEU A 173 14.28 12.41 12.86
N ASN A 174 14.70 13.63 13.20
CA ASN A 174 15.89 14.25 12.61
C ASN A 174 17.18 13.49 12.96
N SER A 175 17.30 12.97 14.18
CA SER A 175 18.41 12.09 14.59
C SER A 175 18.46 10.83 13.73
N LYS A 176 17.30 10.21 13.46
CA LYS A 176 17.22 9.05 12.55
C LYS A 176 17.64 9.38 11.13
N ILE A 177 17.24 10.54 10.59
CA ILE A 177 17.70 11.00 9.26
C ILE A 177 19.22 11.13 9.22
N ARG A 178 19.84 11.70 10.27
CA ARG A 178 21.31 11.80 10.37
C ARG A 178 21.96 10.42 10.41
N LYS A 179 21.41 9.49 11.19
CA LYS A 179 21.89 8.11 11.26
C LYS A 179 21.77 7.40 9.91
N SER A 180 20.66 7.56 9.19
CA SER A 180 20.47 7.03 7.84
C SER A 180 21.54 7.53 6.86
N LYS A 181 21.86 8.83 6.91
CA LYS A 181 22.93 9.41 6.08
C LYS A 181 24.29 8.82 6.44
N HIS A 182 24.57 8.65 7.72
CA HIS A 182 25.84 8.07 8.18
C HIS A 182 26.02 6.64 7.66
N ILE A 183 25.02 5.77 7.86
CA ILE A 183 25.02 4.39 7.35
C ILE A 183 25.19 4.36 5.83
N TRP A 184 24.49 5.25 5.12
CA TRP A 184 24.63 5.35 3.67
C TRP A 184 26.06 5.67 3.26
N HIS A 185 26.68 6.70 3.85
CA HIS A 185 28.04 7.11 3.51
C HIS A 185 29.05 5.98 3.79
N GLU A 186 28.98 5.38 4.97
CA GLU A 186 29.86 4.29 5.41
C GLU A 186 29.87 3.13 4.39
N HIS A 187 28.71 2.66 3.96
CA HIS A 187 28.61 1.49 3.09
C HIS A 187 28.67 1.79 1.59
N SER A 188 28.37 3.02 1.18
CA SER A 188 28.44 3.43 -0.24
C SER A 188 29.87 3.62 -0.74
N GLN A 189 30.80 3.98 0.14
CA GLN A 189 32.21 4.26 -0.16
C GLN A 189 33.13 3.05 0.03
N LEU A 190 32.65 2.00 0.70
CA LEU A 190 33.43 0.82 1.11
C LEU A 190 34.08 0.07 -0.06
N LYS A 191 33.59 0.21 -1.31
CA LYS A 191 34.23 -0.41 -2.48
C LYS A 191 35.45 0.35 -3.02
N GLN A 192 35.49 1.68 -2.90
CA GLN A 192 36.63 2.47 -3.35
C GLN A 192 37.89 2.13 -2.54
N ALA A 193 37.74 1.89 -1.23
CA ALA A 193 38.87 1.58 -0.36
C ALA A 193 39.42 0.14 -0.47
N ILE A 194 38.67 -0.80 -1.09
CA ILE A 194 39.09 -2.21 -1.22
C ILE A 194 39.76 -2.47 -2.58
N GLU A 195 39.45 -1.68 -3.60
CA GLU A 195 40.12 -1.75 -4.91
C GLU A 195 41.45 -0.96 -4.96
N ASP A 196 41.73 -0.12 -3.95
CA ASP A 196 42.96 0.66 -3.80
C ASP A 196 44.04 -0.02 -2.92
N ILE A 197 43.89 -1.32 -2.61
CA ILE A 197 44.88 -2.19 -1.91
C ILE A 197 45.31 -3.32 -2.85
#